data_AF-A0A838IIF4-F1
#
_entry.id   AF-A0A838IIF4-F1
#
_cell.length_a   1.000
_cell.length_b   1.000
_cell.length_c   1.000
_cell.angle_alpha   90.00
_cell.angle_beta   90.00
_cell.angle_gamma   90.00
#
_symmetry.space_group_name_H-M   'P 1'
#
loop_
_entity.id
_entity.type
_entity.pdbx_description
1 polymer ?
#
loop_
_entity_poly.entity_id
_entity_poly.type
_entity_poly.pdbx_seq_one_letter_code
_entity_poly.pdbx_strand_id
1 'polypeptide(L)'
;MLGLIFLKYISDAFEERQKELAAEGDEEALEDRDEYIAENVFWVPKVARWSHIQGAAKQPTIGKILDDAMDEAGVADGAYVLGKRMRIT
;
A
#
# COMPACT_ATOMS: atom_id res chain seq x y z
N MET A 1 8.35 -16.16 -12.00
CA MET A 1 8.21 -14.74 -12.40
C MET A 1 6.79 -14.24 -12.08
N LEU A 2 6.33 -14.30 -10.82
CA LEU A 2 4.95 -13.96 -10.44
C LEU A 2 4.84 -12.62 -9.67
N GLY A 3 5.92 -12.16 -9.03
CA GLY A 3 5.90 -10.98 -8.15
C GLY A 3 5.64 -9.64 -8.84
N LEU A 4 6.05 -9.47 -10.10
CA LEU A 4 5.90 -8.19 -10.82
C LEU A 4 4.43 -7.88 -11.18
N ILE A 5 3.65 -8.91 -11.49
CA ILE A 5 2.22 -8.75 -11.80
C ILE A 5 1.44 -8.42 -10.52
N PHE A 6 1.80 -9.06 -9.42
CA PHE A 6 1.22 -8.80 -8.11
C PHE A 6 1.42 -7.34 -7.67
N LEU A 7 2.64 -6.80 -7.83
CA LEU A 7 2.90 -5.40 -7.48
C LEU A 7 2.14 -4.41 -8.35
N LYS A 8 2.05 -4.69 -9.65
CA LYS A 8 1.26 -3.85 -10.55
C LYS A 8 -0.19 -3.81 -10.07
N TYR A 9 -0.75 -4.96 -9.71
CA TYR A 9 -2.14 -5.05 -9.25
C TYR A 9 -2.38 -4.28 -7.95
N ILE A 10 -1.50 -4.42 -6.95
CA ILE A 10 -1.62 -3.67 -5.69
C ILE A 10 -1.51 -2.16 -5.93
N SER A 11 -0.66 -1.74 -6.85
CA SER A 11 -0.47 -0.31 -7.11
C SER A 11 -1.61 0.30 -7.92
N ASP A 12 -2.15 -0.42 -8.91
CA ASP A 12 -3.35 0.01 -9.62
C ASP A 12 -4.53 0.14 -8.63
N ALA A 13 -4.72 -0.83 -7.72
CA ALA A 13 -5.76 -0.78 -6.70
C ALA A 13 -5.59 0.38 -5.70
N PHE A 14 -4.36 0.66 -5.26
CA PHE A 14 -4.07 1.80 -4.39
C PHE A 14 -4.33 3.14 -5.07
N GLU A 15 -3.89 3.32 -6.32
CA GLU A 15 -4.15 4.54 -7.08
C GLU A 15 -5.64 4.74 -7.34
N GLU A 16 -6.38 3.67 -7.64
CA GLU A 16 -7.83 3.72 -7.84
C GLU A 16 -8.53 4.20 -6.57
N ARG A 17 -8.24 3.58 -5.42
CA ARG A 17 -8.82 3.99 -4.13
C ARG A 17 -8.43 5.41 -3.73
N GLN A 18 -7.16 5.79 -3.93
CA GLN A 18 -6.71 7.16 -3.69
C GLN A 18 -7.47 8.17 -4.55
N LYS A 19 -7.77 7.80 -5.80
CA LYS A 19 -8.49 8.69 -6.73
C LYS A 19 -9.97 8.82 -6.36
N GLU A 20 -10.59 7.75 -5.86
CA GLU A 20 -11.95 7.79 -5.31
C GLU A 20 -12.03 8.72 -4.10
N LEU A 21 -11.15 8.55 -3.12
CA LEU A 21 -11.10 9.39 -1.92
C LEU A 21 -10.81 10.86 -2.28
N ALA A 22 -9.94 11.10 -3.26
CA ALA A 22 -9.68 12.45 -3.77
C ALA A 22 -10.90 13.06 -4.47
N ALA A 23 -11.72 12.24 -5.12
CA ALA A 23 -12.95 12.68 -5.78
C ALA A 23 -14.08 12.95 -4.78
N GLU A 24 -14.11 12.23 -3.65
CA GLU A 24 -14.98 12.49 -2.50
C GLU A 24 -14.60 13.80 -1.78
N GLY A 25 -13.38 14.30 -2.01
CA GLY A 25 -12.88 15.55 -1.44
C GLY A 25 -12.36 15.40 -0.01
N ASP A 26 -12.13 14.17 0.43
CA ASP A 26 -11.74 13.84 1.79
C ASP A 26 -10.21 13.72 1.86
N GLU A 27 -9.54 14.88 1.92
CA GLU A 27 -8.06 14.96 1.97
C GLU A 27 -7.47 14.28 3.21
N GLU A 28 -8.24 14.19 4.30
CA GLU A 28 -7.85 13.45 5.50
C GLU A 28 -7.89 11.93 5.24
N ALA A 29 -8.87 11.45 4.47
CA ALA A 29 -8.96 10.04 4.09
C ALA A 29 -7.86 9.60 3.10
N LEU A 30 -7.29 10.54 2.34
CA LEU A 30 -6.14 10.27 1.45
C LEU A 30 -4.88 9.85 2.19
N GLU A 31 -4.71 10.29 3.44
CA GLU A 31 -3.62 9.86 4.32
C GLU A 31 -4.09 8.87 5.40
N ASP A 32 -5.40 8.57 5.45
CA ASP A 32 -5.96 7.56 6.34
C ASP A 32 -5.80 6.16 5.75
N ARG A 33 -5.16 5.28 6.52
CA ARG A 33 -4.87 3.90 6.10
C ARG A 33 -6.06 2.99 6.27
N ASP A 34 -6.94 3.29 7.24
CA ASP A 34 -8.12 2.47 7.53
C ASP A 34 -9.06 2.38 6.32
N GLU A 35 -9.11 3.45 5.53
CA GLU A 35 -10.01 3.59 4.38
C GLU A 35 -9.59 2.73 3.18
N TYR A 36 -8.31 2.40 3.09
CA TYR A 36 -7.78 1.46 2.10
C TYR A 36 -7.96 0.03 2.58
N ILE A 37 -7.71 -0.24 3.86
CA ILE A 37 -7.89 -1.56 4.47
C ILE A 37 -9.37 -2.00 4.41
N ALA A 38 -10.31 -1.07 4.60
CA ALA A 38 -11.75 -1.33 4.51
C ALA A 38 -12.16 -1.93 3.16
N GLU A 39 -11.54 -1.47 2.07
CA GLU A 39 -11.76 -1.96 0.71
C GLU A 39 -10.82 -3.11 0.31
N ASN A 40 -10.12 -3.73 1.27
CA ASN A 40 -9.08 -4.75 1.04
C ASN A 40 -7.93 -4.27 0.13
N VAL A 41 -7.69 -2.96 0.11
CA VAL A 41 -6.59 -2.33 -0.60
C VAL A 41 -5.43 -2.16 0.37
N PHE A 42 -4.26 -2.71 0.02
CA PHE A 42 -3.06 -2.52 0.84
C PHE A 42 -2.65 -1.05 0.82
N TRP A 43 -2.42 -0.47 2.00
CA TRP A 43 -1.86 0.87 2.11
C TRP A 43 -0.41 0.87 1.61
N VAL A 44 -0.13 1.68 0.58
CA VAL A 44 1.19 1.76 -0.05
C VAL A 44 1.88 3.07 0.35
N PRO A 45 2.91 3.04 1.22
CA PRO A 45 3.69 4.23 1.54
C PRO A 45 4.41 4.76 0.30
N LYS A 46 4.78 6.06 0.30
CA LYS A 46 5.35 6.75 -0.87
C LYS A 46 6.57 6.03 -1.49
N VAL A 47 7.38 5.38 -0.65
CA VAL A 47 8.56 4.59 -1.02
C VAL A 47 8.23 3.24 -1.66
N ALA A 48 7.04 2.68 -1.38
CA ALA A 48 6.55 1.42 -1.93
C ALA A 48 5.67 1.58 -3.18
N ARG A 49 5.40 2.83 -3.63
CA ARG A 49 4.54 3.09 -4.79
C ARG A 49 5.16 2.57 -6.08
N TRP A 50 4.33 2.02 -6.98
CA TRP A 50 4.79 1.52 -8.27
C TRP A 50 5.55 2.55 -9.10
N SER A 51 5.25 3.85 -9.02
CA SER A 51 6.06 4.85 -9.74
C SER A 51 7.53 4.83 -9.30
N HIS A 52 7.80 4.58 -8.01
CA HIS A 52 9.14 4.44 -7.45
C HIS A 52 9.76 3.08 -7.84
N ILE A 53 8.98 2.01 -7.68
CA ILE A 53 9.43 0.64 -7.95
C ILE A 53 9.65 0.40 -9.45
N GLN A 54 8.80 0.92 -10.33
CA GLN A 54 8.92 0.82 -11.80
C GLN A 54 10.18 1.52 -12.31
N GLY A 55 10.53 2.67 -11.74
CA GLY A 55 11.79 3.36 -12.04
C GLY A 55 13.02 2.52 -11.65
N ALA A 56 12.90 1.77 -10.56
CA ALA A 56 13.92 0.85 -10.09
C ALA A 56 13.82 -0.58 -10.65
N ALA A 57 12.74 -0.94 -11.35
CA ALA A 57 12.47 -2.31 -11.81
C ALA A 57 13.48 -2.82 -12.85
N LYS A 58 14.19 -1.90 -13.51
CA LYS A 58 15.29 -2.24 -14.42
C LYS A 58 16.62 -2.48 -13.69
N GLN A 59 16.69 -2.17 -12.39
CA GLN A 59 17.90 -2.36 -11.59
C GLN A 59 17.92 -3.75 -10.96
N PRO A 60 19.10 -4.38 -10.84
CA PRO A 60 19.25 -5.66 -10.14
C PRO A 60 18.95 -5.57 -8.63
N THR A 61 18.88 -4.36 -8.07
CA THR A 61 18.52 -4.07 -6.67
C THR A 61 17.01 -4.09 -6.40
N ILE A 62 16.18 -4.35 -7.41
CA ILE A 62 14.71 -4.38 -7.28
C ILE A 62 14.21 -5.31 -6.18
N GLY A 63 14.92 -6.42 -5.92
CA GLY A 63 14.58 -7.33 -4.81
C GLY A 63 14.66 -6.65 -3.45
N LYS A 64 15.71 -5.87 -3.19
CA LYS A 64 15.86 -5.11 -1.94
C LYS A 64 14.81 -4.00 -1.80
N ILE A 65 14.53 -3.29 -2.89
CA ILE A 65 13.53 -2.22 -2.91
C ILE A 65 12.15 -2.80 -2.65
N LEU A 66 11.89 -4.00 -3.18
CA LEU A 66 10.67 -4.74 -2.90
C LEU A 66 10.60 -5.22 -1.46
N ASP A 67 11.69 -5.78 -0.92
CA ASP A 67 11.76 -6.22 0.48
C ASP A 67 11.56 -5.03 1.44
N ASP A 68 12.22 -3.89 1.20
CA ASP A 68 12.06 -2.66 1.98
C ASP A 68 10.63 -2.12 1.88
N ALA A 69 10.04 -2.13 0.68
CA ALA A 69 8.65 -1.72 0.46
C ALA A 69 7.65 -2.65 1.19
N MET A 70 7.91 -3.96 1.21
CA MET A 70 7.11 -4.95 1.92
C MET A 70 7.27 -4.85 3.44
N ASP A 71 8.46 -4.57 3.96
CA ASP A 71 8.68 -4.31 5.38
C ASP A 71 7.92 -3.05 5.81
N GLU A 72 7.96 -1.98 5.03
CA GLU A 72 7.31 -0.73 5.40
C GLU A 72 5.78 -0.80 5.25
N ALA A 73 5.28 -1.48 4.21
CA ALA A 73 3.86 -1.79 4.06
C ALA A 73 3.37 -2.81 5.11
N GLY A 74 4.18 -3.81 5.44
CA GLY A 74 3.87 -4.85 6.43
C GLY A 74 3.94 -4.34 7.87
N VAL A 75 4.82 -3.39 8.18
CA VAL A 75 4.81 -2.65 9.46
C VAL A 75 3.58 -1.75 9.54
N ALA A 76 3.17 -1.14 8.43
CA ALA A 76 1.95 -0.35 8.37
C ALA A 76 0.70 -1.20 8.63
N ASP A 77 0.60 -2.40 8.05
CA ASP A 77 -0.53 -3.31 8.26
C ASP A 77 -0.45 -4.05 9.61
N GLY A 78 0.73 -4.53 9.98
CA GLY A 78 1.05 -5.28 11.21
C GLY A 78 0.69 -4.56 12.51
N ALA A 79 0.89 -3.24 12.56
CA ALA A 79 0.47 -2.41 13.69
C ALA A 79 -1.06 -2.31 13.81
N TYR A 80 -1.78 -2.37 12.69
CA TYR A 80 -3.25 -2.27 12.65
C TYR A 80 -3.94 -3.59 13.01
N VAL A 81 -3.42 -4.74 12.58
CA VAL A 81 -3.96 -6.06 12.97
C VAL A 81 -3.88 -6.31 14.48
N LEU A 82 -2.92 -5.68 15.16
CA LEU A 82 -2.79 -5.73 16.63
C LEU A 82 -3.65 -4.68 17.34
N GLY A 83 -3.93 -3.53 16.71
CA GLY A 83 -4.73 -2.44 17.29
C GLY A 83 -6.24 -2.68 17.30
N LYS A 84 -6.79 -3.47 16.37
CA LYS A 84 -8.25 -3.69 16.26
C LYS A 84 -8.79 -4.89 17.07
N ARG A 85 -7.94 -5.60 17.82
CA ARG A 85 -8.31 -6.82 18.55
C ARG A 85 -8.67 -6.62 20.03
N MET A 86 -9.24 -5.48 20.40
CA MET A 86 -9.78 -5.31 21.77
C MET A 86 -10.96 -4.33 21.85
N ARG A 87 -12.11 -4.73 21.30
CA ARG A 87 -13.43 -4.37 21.87
C ARG A 87 -14.37 -5.56 21.71
N ILE A 88 -14.28 -6.50 22.64
CA ILE A 88 -15.37 -7.41 22.98
C ILE A 88 -16.10 -6.81 24.17
N THR A 89 -17.29 -6.28 23.94
CA THR A 89 -18.38 -6.16 24.91
C THR A 89 -19.65 -6.48 24.17
#